data_AF-A0A2E9CTY7-F1
#
_entry.id   AF-A0A2E9CTY7-F1
#
_cell.length_a   1.000
_cell.length_b   1.000
_cell.length_c   1.000
_cell.angle_alpha   90.00
_cell.angle_beta   90.00
_cell.angle_gamma   90.00
#
_symmetry.space_group_name_H-M   'P 1'
#
loop_
_entity.id
_entity.type
_entity.pdbx_description
1 polymer ?
#
loop_
_entity_poly.entity_id
_entity_poly.type
_entity_poly.pdbx_seq_one_letter_code
_entity_poly.pdbx_strand_id
1 'polypeptide(L)'
;MAGSTVEVSWGIAANHGGGYQYRLCPKSAPLTEECFQRMPLAFASEKQTLRLANGTSLSIAGTFVSTGTTPRGSTWAMNPVPACGDALPGSYNRSCGSPQFPPPPGCDETCWGDSDETIRGGHRRAVLPTIVDRLRVPAALAPGDYVLGWRWDCEQTPQVWASCSDVTVVRKDAVLV
;
A
#
# COMPACT_ATOMS: atom_id res chain seq x y z
N MET A 1 -12.34 5.81 13.87
CA MET A 1 -12.66 6.97 14.73
C MET A 1 -11.51 7.97 14.66
N ALA A 2 -11.72 9.25 14.93
CA ALA A 2 -10.60 10.18 15.10
C ALA A 2 -9.64 9.68 16.21
N GLY A 3 -8.33 9.73 15.96
CA GLY A 3 -7.31 9.27 16.90
C GLY A 3 -7.15 7.75 17.03
N SER A 4 -7.95 6.94 16.33
CA SER A 4 -7.77 5.49 16.32
C SER A 4 -6.68 5.04 15.35
N THR A 5 -6.14 3.85 15.59
CA THR A 5 -5.41 3.10 14.56
C THR A 5 -6.38 2.26 13.77
N VAL A 6 -6.32 2.32 12.45
CA VAL A 6 -7.18 1.55 11.54
C VAL A 6 -6.34 0.65 10.64
N GLU A 7 -6.92 -0.46 10.19
CA GLU A 7 -6.31 -1.34 9.20
C GLU A 7 -6.74 -0.92 7.79
N VAL A 8 -5.80 -0.94 6.85
CA VAL A 8 -6.04 -0.78 5.42
C VAL A 8 -5.31 -1.88 4.68
N SER A 9 -5.76 -2.21 3.47
CA SER A 9 -5.13 -3.24 2.67
C SER A 9 -5.21 -2.95 1.19
N TRP A 10 -4.21 -3.41 0.44
CA TRP A 10 -4.21 -3.38 -1.02
C TRP A 10 -3.56 -4.64 -1.59
N GLY A 11 -4.02 -5.07 -2.75
CA GLY A 11 -3.52 -6.25 -3.46
C GLY A 11 -2.67 -5.84 -4.67
N ILE A 12 -1.73 -6.71 -5.04
CA ILE A 12 -0.85 -6.49 -6.19
C ILE A 12 -1.34 -7.38 -7.34
N ALA A 13 -1.94 -6.77 -8.36
CA ALA A 13 -2.30 -7.46 -9.58
C ALA A 13 -1.11 -7.51 -10.57
N ALA A 14 -0.52 -6.34 -10.84
CA ALA A 14 0.71 -6.21 -11.61
C ALA A 14 1.77 -5.61 -10.68
N ASN A 15 2.93 -6.25 -10.58
CA ASN A 15 3.94 -5.81 -9.63
C ASN A 15 5.00 -4.96 -10.33
N HIS A 16 5.06 -3.67 -9.97
CA HIS A 16 6.01 -2.73 -10.53
C HIS A 16 6.95 -2.12 -9.49
N GLY A 17 7.05 -2.75 -8.31
CA GLY A 17 7.88 -2.28 -7.19
C GLY A 17 7.51 -0.86 -6.74
N GLY A 18 8.43 -0.13 -6.11
CA GLY A 18 8.20 1.27 -5.71
C GLY A 18 7.52 1.43 -4.35
N GLY A 19 6.81 2.55 -4.16
CA GLY A 19 6.32 2.96 -2.85
C GLY A 19 4.96 3.62 -2.89
N TYR A 20 4.23 3.53 -1.78
CA TYR A 20 2.86 3.99 -1.69
C TYR A 20 2.59 4.82 -0.42
N GLN A 21 1.48 5.56 -0.46
CA GLN A 21 1.02 6.41 0.64
C GLN A 21 -0.51 6.45 0.69
N TYR A 22 -1.03 6.66 1.91
CA TYR A 22 -2.45 6.88 2.17
C TYR A 22 -2.72 8.32 2.60
N ARG A 23 -3.84 8.88 2.14
CA ARG A 23 -4.20 10.29 2.35
C ARG A 23 -5.70 10.45 2.51
N LEU A 24 -6.13 11.49 3.22
CA LEU A 24 -7.55 11.87 3.29
C LEU A 24 -7.81 13.18 2.54
N CYS A 25 -8.99 13.27 1.92
CA CYS A 25 -9.57 14.52 1.46
C CYS A 25 -11.01 14.59 1.96
N PRO A 26 -11.49 15.72 2.54
CA PRO A 26 -12.90 15.87 2.88
C PRO A 26 -13.77 15.70 1.63
N LYS A 27 -14.85 14.92 1.74
CA LYS A 27 -15.75 14.65 0.61
C LYS A 27 -16.47 15.91 0.11
N SER A 28 -16.56 16.94 0.95
CA SER A 28 -17.11 18.27 0.63
C SER A 28 -16.14 19.18 -0.13
N ALA A 29 -14.87 18.81 -0.27
CA ALA A 29 -13.87 19.56 -1.02
C ALA A 29 -13.72 19.01 -2.46
N PRO A 30 -13.20 19.80 -3.41
CA PRO A 30 -12.75 19.25 -4.69
C PRO A 30 -11.70 18.16 -4.46
N LEU A 31 -11.97 16.96 -4.96
CA LEU A 31 -11.12 15.77 -4.79
C LEU A 31 -9.90 15.81 -5.72
N THR A 32 -9.00 16.76 -5.50
CA THR A 32 -7.74 16.90 -6.26
C THR A 32 -6.57 16.29 -5.52
N GLU A 33 -5.48 16.02 -6.23
CA GLU A 33 -4.23 15.55 -5.60
C GLU A 33 -3.72 16.55 -4.56
N GLU A 34 -3.87 17.86 -4.79
CA GLU A 34 -3.53 18.90 -3.82
C GLU A 34 -4.38 18.80 -2.54
N CYS A 35 -5.64 18.34 -2.63
CA CYS A 35 -6.44 18.09 -1.44
C CYS A 35 -5.87 16.93 -0.62
N PHE A 36 -5.61 15.79 -1.27
CA PHE A 36 -5.04 14.61 -0.61
C PHE A 36 -3.66 14.90 -0.02
N GLN A 37 -2.83 15.67 -0.71
CA GLN A 37 -1.50 16.08 -0.25
C GLN A 37 -1.54 16.96 1.01
N ARG A 38 -2.69 17.52 1.40
CA ARG A 38 -2.82 18.24 2.68
C ARG A 38 -2.93 17.31 3.89
N MET A 39 -3.32 16.05 3.70
CA MET A 39 -3.51 15.12 4.81
C MET A 39 -2.98 13.70 4.52
N PRO A 40 -1.65 13.53 4.36
CA PRO A 40 -1.03 12.21 4.45
C PRO A 40 -1.28 11.57 5.81
N LEU A 41 -1.63 10.28 5.80
CA LEU A 41 -1.82 9.50 7.02
C LEU A 41 -0.50 8.85 7.44
N ALA A 42 -0.18 8.95 8.73
CA ALA A 42 0.99 8.29 9.30
C ALA A 42 0.75 6.78 9.45
N PHE A 43 1.75 5.98 9.12
CA PHE A 43 1.77 4.56 9.46
C PHE A 43 1.89 4.41 10.99
N ALA A 44 1.15 3.45 11.54
CA ALA A 44 1.04 3.20 12.98
C ALA A 44 1.98 2.10 13.47
N SER A 45 2.74 1.48 12.58
CA SER A 45 3.64 0.37 12.86
C SER A 45 4.90 0.47 12.00
N GLU A 46 6.02 0.03 12.56
CA GLU A 46 7.27 -0.22 11.81
C GLU A 46 7.24 -1.57 11.06
N LYS A 47 6.10 -2.27 11.09
CA LYS A 47 5.89 -3.55 10.43
C LYS A 47 4.81 -3.44 9.36
N GLN A 48 5.01 -4.16 8.27
CA GLN A 48 3.98 -4.45 7.27
C GLN A 48 3.50 -5.89 7.47
N THR A 49 2.24 -6.17 7.17
CA THR A 49 1.69 -7.53 7.21
C THR A 49 1.33 -8.00 5.81
N LEU A 50 1.77 -9.20 5.46
CA LEU A 50 1.45 -9.87 4.20
C LEU A 50 0.40 -10.94 4.47
N ARG A 51 -0.81 -10.76 3.96
CA ARG A 51 -1.85 -11.79 3.99
C ARG A 51 -1.68 -12.67 2.76
N LEU A 52 -1.25 -13.91 2.99
CA LEU A 52 -0.89 -14.87 1.96
C LEU A 52 -2.14 -15.55 1.39
N ALA A 53 -2.01 -16.14 0.19
CA ALA A 53 -3.11 -16.80 -0.51
C ALA A 53 -3.72 -18.00 0.24
N ASN A 54 -2.95 -18.65 1.12
CA ASN A 54 -3.43 -19.73 1.98
C ASN A 54 -4.20 -19.23 3.24
N GLY A 55 -4.43 -17.92 3.35
CA GLY A 55 -5.13 -17.29 4.47
C GLY A 55 -4.27 -17.00 5.70
N THR A 56 -2.99 -17.40 5.73
CA THR A 56 -2.08 -17.04 6.82
C THR A 56 -1.52 -15.62 6.64
N SER A 57 -0.99 -15.06 7.71
CA SER A 57 -0.37 -13.73 7.70
C SER A 57 1.09 -13.81 8.14
N LEU A 58 1.95 -13.06 7.46
CA LEU A 58 3.35 -12.88 7.81
C LEU A 58 3.58 -11.41 8.18
N SER A 59 4.12 -11.15 9.37
CA SER A 59 4.55 -9.80 9.75
C SER A 59 6.04 -9.62 9.48
N ILE A 60 6.37 -8.57 8.74
CA ILE A 60 7.73 -8.27 8.30
C ILE A 60 8.15 -6.89 8.79
N ALA A 61 9.46 -6.64 8.88
CA ALA A 61 9.95 -5.27 9.05
C ALA A 61 9.57 -4.47 7.79
N GLY A 62 8.91 -3.34 7.97
CA GLY A 62 8.55 -2.45 6.87
C GLY A 62 9.68 -1.48 6.55
N THR A 63 9.72 -1.00 5.31
CA THR A 63 10.62 0.09 4.89
C THR A 63 9.79 1.35 4.70
N PHE A 64 9.99 2.33 5.58
CA PHE A 64 9.29 3.61 5.55
C PHE A 64 10.26 4.76 5.32
N VAL A 65 9.97 5.64 4.37
CA VAL A 65 10.82 6.77 3.98
C VAL A 65 10.09 8.06 4.28
N SER A 66 10.72 8.96 5.03
CA SER A 66 10.17 10.29 5.36
C SER A 66 11.05 11.46 4.89
N THR A 67 12.24 11.17 4.35
CA THR A 67 13.17 12.16 3.82
C THR A 67 13.04 12.22 2.31
N GLY A 68 13.01 13.42 1.73
CA GLY A 68 12.88 13.61 0.28
C GLY A 68 11.49 13.26 -0.26
N THR A 69 10.47 13.17 0.60
CA THR A 69 9.11 12.79 0.23
C THR A 69 8.30 13.98 -0.28
N THR A 70 7.29 13.67 -1.10
CA THR A 70 6.23 14.59 -1.50
C THR A 70 4.89 14.04 -1.01
N PRO A 71 4.11 14.80 -0.22
CA PRO A 71 4.43 16.11 0.36
C PRO A 71 5.63 16.05 1.31
N ARG A 72 6.34 17.17 1.48
CA ARG A 72 7.48 17.26 2.40
C ARG A 72 7.04 16.91 3.82
N GLY A 73 7.78 16.04 4.49
CA GLY A 73 7.50 15.60 5.86
C GLY A 73 6.43 14.51 5.95
N SER A 74 5.93 14.02 4.82
CA SER A 74 5.09 12.83 4.76
C SER A 74 5.94 11.56 4.75
N THR A 75 5.31 10.41 4.99
CA THR A 75 5.96 9.09 4.98
C THR A 75 5.40 8.23 3.85
N TRP A 76 6.26 7.58 3.10
CA TRP A 76 5.92 6.58 2.10
C TRP A 76 6.36 5.20 2.59
N ALA A 77 5.56 4.17 2.32
CA ALA A 77 5.93 2.78 2.55
C ALA A 77 6.43 2.17 1.25
N MET A 78 7.50 1.38 1.31
CA MET A 78 7.94 0.55 0.19
C MET A 78 6.94 -0.60 -0.03
N ASN A 79 6.70 -0.97 -1.29
CA ASN A 79 6.11 -2.28 -1.60
C ASN A 79 7.14 -3.38 -1.24
N PRO A 80 6.88 -4.21 -0.21
CA PRO A 80 7.86 -5.19 0.27
C PRO A 80 7.90 -6.47 -0.58
N VAL A 81 7.07 -6.59 -1.62
CA VAL A 81 7.00 -7.75 -2.51
C VAL A 81 7.79 -7.43 -3.77
N PRO A 82 9.01 -7.98 -3.97
CA PRO A 82 9.85 -7.64 -5.12
C PRO A 82 9.16 -7.98 -6.44
N ALA A 83 9.26 -7.07 -7.42
CA ALA A 83 8.89 -7.41 -8.79
C ALA A 83 9.96 -8.31 -9.42
N CYS A 84 9.74 -8.71 -10.68
CA CYS A 84 10.74 -9.43 -11.46
C CYS A 84 11.98 -8.56 -11.70
N GLY A 85 13.16 -9.08 -11.36
CA GLY A 85 14.44 -8.38 -11.47
C GLY A 85 15.06 -8.38 -12.87
N ASP A 86 14.67 -9.32 -13.72
CA ASP A 86 15.11 -9.46 -15.11
C ASP A 86 14.07 -9.00 -16.14
N ALA A 87 12.87 -8.59 -15.68
CA ALA A 87 11.84 -8.08 -16.55
C ALA A 87 12.12 -6.62 -16.94
N LEU A 88 11.88 -6.28 -18.21
CA LEU A 88 11.66 -4.89 -18.58
C LEU A 88 10.42 -4.38 -17.81
N PRO A 89 10.44 -3.14 -17.31
CA PRO A 89 9.32 -2.56 -16.61
C PRO A 89 7.97 -2.78 -17.31
N GLY A 90 7.02 -3.42 -16.63
CA GLY A 90 5.65 -3.59 -17.14
C GLY A 90 5.48 -4.60 -18.29
N SER A 91 6.48 -5.47 -18.53
CA SER A 91 6.39 -6.48 -19.59
C SER A 91 5.66 -7.74 -19.14
N TYR A 92 4.37 -7.84 -19.44
CA TYR A 92 3.63 -9.11 -19.40
C TYR A 92 4.26 -10.10 -20.40
N ASN A 93 4.37 -11.39 -20.02
CA ASN A 93 4.80 -12.50 -20.91
C ASN A 93 6.32 -12.65 -21.17
N ARG A 94 7.18 -12.28 -20.21
CA ARG A 94 8.62 -12.62 -20.24
C ARG A 94 9.05 -13.44 -19.03
N SER A 95 10.21 -14.08 -19.15
CA SER A 95 10.84 -14.83 -18.07
C SER A 95 11.05 -13.92 -16.85
N CYS A 96 10.53 -14.37 -15.70
CA CYS A 96 10.78 -13.81 -14.38
C CYS A 96 11.75 -14.77 -13.66
N GLY A 97 13.03 -14.61 -13.96
CA GLY A 97 14.10 -15.51 -13.52
C GLY A 97 14.46 -15.34 -12.06
N SER A 98 14.48 -14.09 -11.59
CA SER A 98 14.89 -13.70 -10.23
C SER A 98 14.15 -12.47 -9.72
N PRO A 99 13.97 -12.31 -8.40
CA PRO A 99 13.39 -11.10 -7.82
C PRO A 99 14.36 -9.92 -7.86
N GLN A 100 13.85 -8.68 -7.83
CA GLN A 100 14.68 -7.46 -7.75
C GLN A 100 15.51 -7.35 -6.47
N PHE A 101 14.98 -7.86 -5.36
CA PHE A 101 15.62 -7.92 -4.04
C PHE A 101 15.16 -9.19 -3.31
N PRO A 102 15.83 -9.60 -2.22
CA PRO A 102 15.43 -10.80 -1.48
C PRO A 102 13.95 -10.73 -1.05
N PRO A 103 13.12 -11.74 -1.41
CA PRO A 103 11.73 -11.77 -0.99
C PRO A 103 11.60 -11.86 0.55
N PRO A 104 10.45 -11.50 1.12
CA PRO A 104 10.25 -11.56 2.56
C PRO A 104 10.41 -12.98 3.13
N PRO A 105 11.18 -13.16 4.23
CA PRO A 105 11.39 -14.47 4.85
C PRO A 105 10.08 -15.11 5.28
N GLY A 106 9.87 -16.37 4.91
CA GLY A 106 8.64 -17.12 5.20
C GLY A 106 7.63 -17.12 4.05
N CYS A 107 7.92 -16.42 2.96
CA CYS A 107 7.21 -16.57 1.69
C CYS A 107 8.14 -16.39 0.48
N ASP A 108 9.37 -16.88 0.62
CA ASP A 108 10.50 -16.67 -0.30
C ASP A 108 10.21 -17.11 -1.74
N GLU A 109 9.36 -18.12 -1.91
CA GLU A 109 8.98 -18.66 -3.22
C GLU A 109 7.71 -18.03 -3.81
N THR A 110 6.90 -17.34 -2.99
CA THR A 110 5.54 -16.90 -3.36
C THR A 110 5.32 -15.40 -3.25
N CYS A 111 6.23 -14.66 -2.64
CA CYS A 111 6.13 -13.21 -2.44
C CYS A 111 7.06 -12.44 -3.38
N TRP A 112 7.04 -12.73 -4.69
CA TRP A 112 7.73 -11.93 -5.68
C TRP A 112 7.27 -12.23 -7.10
N GLY A 113 7.63 -11.37 -8.05
CA GLY A 113 7.23 -11.44 -9.44
C GLY A 113 5.87 -10.76 -9.67
N ASP A 114 5.10 -11.26 -10.63
CA ASP A 114 3.76 -10.75 -10.98
C ASP A 114 2.66 -11.68 -10.47
N SER A 115 1.46 -11.14 -10.22
CA SER A 115 0.30 -11.98 -9.95
C SER A 115 -0.35 -12.41 -11.28
N ASP A 116 -0.62 -13.71 -11.44
CA ASP A 116 -1.41 -14.22 -12.57
C ASP A 116 -2.70 -14.82 -12.02
N GLU A 117 -3.76 -14.01 -11.92
CA GLU A 117 -5.13 -14.52 -11.71
C GLU A 117 -5.75 -15.12 -12.99
N THR A 118 -5.08 -15.01 -14.15
CA THR A 118 -5.69 -15.16 -15.47
C THR A 118 -5.23 -16.38 -16.28
N ILE A 119 -4.64 -17.44 -15.72
CA ILE A 119 -4.37 -18.74 -16.41
C ILE A 119 -3.90 -18.56 -17.89
N ARG A 120 -3.06 -17.57 -18.21
CA ARG A 120 -2.73 -17.30 -19.63
C ARG A 120 -1.26 -17.20 -19.96
N GLY A 121 -0.36 -17.31 -18.98
CA GLY A 121 1.04 -17.11 -19.30
C GLY A 121 2.01 -17.88 -18.43
N GLY A 122 1.95 -19.22 -18.39
CA GLY A 122 3.08 -20.16 -18.24
C GLY A 122 4.24 -19.90 -17.26
N HIS A 123 4.14 -18.89 -16.40
CA HIS A 123 5.20 -18.31 -15.59
C HIS A 123 4.70 -18.25 -14.14
N ARG A 124 5.58 -18.63 -13.23
CA ARG A 124 5.44 -18.85 -11.77
C ARG A 124 4.09 -18.43 -11.13
N ARG A 125 3.40 -19.44 -10.61
CA ARG A 125 2.00 -19.51 -10.16
C ARG A 125 1.77 -18.94 -8.74
N ALA A 126 2.15 -17.70 -8.48
CA ALA A 126 1.94 -17.11 -7.16
C ALA A 126 0.82 -16.06 -7.20
N VAL A 127 -0.25 -16.30 -6.42
CA VAL A 127 -1.14 -15.21 -5.99
C VAL A 127 -0.35 -14.39 -4.98
N LEU A 128 0.07 -13.19 -5.39
CA LEU A 128 0.85 -12.30 -4.54
C LEU A 128 0.04 -11.94 -3.27
N PRO A 129 0.72 -11.70 -2.13
CA PRO A 129 0.02 -11.40 -0.90
C PRO A 129 -0.68 -10.05 -0.97
N THR A 130 -1.76 -9.92 -0.21
CA THR A 130 -2.33 -8.61 0.11
C THR A 130 -1.44 -7.95 1.16
N ILE A 131 -1.06 -6.70 0.92
CA ILE A 131 -0.32 -5.89 1.88
C ILE A 131 -1.32 -5.21 2.81
N VAL A 132 -1.09 -5.36 4.10
CA VAL A 132 -1.95 -4.87 5.18
C VAL A 132 -1.14 -3.93 6.05
N ASP A 133 -1.63 -2.70 6.17
CA ASP A 133 -1.02 -1.63 6.95
C ASP A 133 -1.93 -1.17 8.07
N ARG A 134 -1.31 -0.55 9.08
CA ARG A 134 -2.03 0.15 10.14
C ARG A 134 -1.76 1.64 10.01
N LEU A 135 -2.81 2.45 9.96
CA LEU A 135 -2.71 3.91 9.84
C LEU A 135 -3.24 4.60 11.08
N ARG A 136 -2.66 5.74 11.43
CA ARG A 136 -3.17 6.63 12.48
C ARG A 136 -4.15 7.63 11.88
N VAL A 137 -5.41 7.57 12.29
CA VAL A 137 -6.37 8.63 12.00
C VAL A 137 -6.02 9.82 12.91
N PRO A 138 -5.85 11.06 12.39
CA PRO A 138 -5.49 12.20 13.23
C PRO A 138 -6.50 12.41 14.36
N ALA A 139 -6.01 12.66 15.58
CA ALA A 139 -6.87 12.82 16.75
C ALA A 139 -7.74 14.08 16.67
N ALA A 140 -7.21 15.15 16.08
CA ALA A 140 -7.91 16.41 15.86
C ALA A 140 -8.73 16.43 14.56
N LEU A 141 -8.85 15.31 13.84
CA LEU A 141 -9.63 15.26 12.61
C LEU A 141 -11.12 15.46 12.95
N ALA A 142 -11.74 16.44 12.29
CA ALA A 142 -13.16 16.69 12.45
C ALA A 142 -13.97 15.45 12.01
N PRO A 143 -15.06 15.10 12.72
CA PRO A 143 -16.00 14.11 12.24
C PRO A 143 -16.63 14.54 10.92
N GLY A 144 -16.90 13.60 10.03
CA GLY A 144 -17.52 13.87 8.74
C GLY A 144 -17.15 12.83 7.69
N ASP A 145 -17.57 13.09 6.45
CA ASP A 145 -17.30 12.21 5.31
C ASP A 145 -16.01 12.63 4.59
N TYR A 146 -15.17 11.64 4.32
CA TYR A 146 -13.88 11.78 3.68
C TYR A 146 -13.74 10.74 2.58
N VAL A 147 -12.82 11.01 1.66
CA VAL A 147 -12.29 10.01 0.74
C VAL A 147 -10.88 9.64 1.20
N LEU A 148 -10.65 8.34 1.37
CA LEU A 148 -9.32 7.76 1.54
C LEU A 148 -8.72 7.53 0.16
N GLY A 149 -7.65 8.25 -0.15
CA GLY A 149 -6.84 8.05 -1.34
C GLY A 149 -5.64 7.16 -1.01
N TRP A 150 -5.50 6.06 -1.74
CA TRP A 150 -4.27 5.28 -1.84
C TRP A 150 -3.57 5.65 -3.14
N ARG A 151 -2.27 5.96 -3.08
CA ARG A 151 -1.42 6.25 -4.24
C ARG A 151 -0.17 5.39 -4.18
N TRP A 152 0.19 4.78 -5.31
CA TRP A 152 1.38 3.97 -5.50
C TRP A 152 2.17 4.47 -6.71
N ASP A 153 3.40 4.91 -6.46
CA ASP A 153 4.35 5.34 -7.48
C ASP A 153 5.30 4.17 -7.77
N CYS A 154 5.27 3.69 -9.02
CA CYS A 154 6.01 2.51 -9.43
C CYS A 154 7.51 2.84 -9.63
N GLU A 155 8.41 1.94 -9.23
CA GLU A 155 9.85 2.14 -9.46
C GLU A 155 10.27 1.73 -10.87
N GLN A 156 9.66 0.68 -11.41
CA GLN A 156 10.10 0.11 -12.68
C GLN A 156 9.61 0.96 -13.85
N THR A 157 8.34 1.37 -13.80
CA THR A 157 7.64 2.04 -14.91
C THR A 157 7.23 3.47 -14.54
N PRO A 158 7.01 4.36 -15.52
CA PRO A 158 6.43 5.69 -15.28
C PRO A 158 4.90 5.60 -15.05
N GLN A 159 4.47 4.75 -14.12
CA GLN A 159 3.07 4.53 -13.77
C GLN A 159 2.81 5.01 -12.34
N VAL A 160 1.63 5.60 -12.16
CA VAL A 160 1.07 5.93 -10.84
C VAL A 160 -0.28 5.28 -10.76
N TRP A 161 -0.48 4.46 -9.74
CA TRP A 161 -1.72 3.76 -9.48
C TRP A 161 -2.41 4.45 -8.31
N ALA A 162 -3.72 4.64 -8.41
CA ALA A 162 -4.49 5.29 -7.36
C ALA A 162 -5.84 4.60 -7.16
N SER A 163 -6.33 4.62 -5.93
CA SER A 163 -7.65 4.10 -5.57
C SER A 163 -8.26 4.96 -4.47
N CYS A 164 -9.60 5.02 -4.47
CA CYS A 164 -10.36 5.84 -3.54
C CYS A 164 -11.36 4.98 -2.77
N SER A 165 -11.58 5.30 -1.50
CA SER A 165 -12.62 4.70 -0.67
C SER A 165 -13.38 5.76 0.10
N ASP A 166 -14.70 5.75 0.02
CA ASP A 166 -15.55 6.59 0.87
C ASP A 166 -15.48 6.11 2.32
N VAL A 167 -15.16 7.02 3.25
CA VAL A 167 -15.06 6.71 4.68
C VAL A 167 -15.72 7.80 5.52
N THR A 168 -16.33 7.42 6.63
CA THR A 168 -16.86 8.37 7.62
C THR A 168 -15.98 8.35 8.87
N VAL A 169 -15.47 9.52 9.24
CA VAL A 169 -14.74 9.72 10.50
C VAL A 169 -15.76 10.09 11.57
N VAL A 170 -15.84 9.28 12.62
CA VAL A 170 -16.69 9.54 13.78
C VAL A 170 -15.87 10.02 14.98
N ARG A 171 -16.51 10.73 15.91
CA ARG A 171 -15.89 11.15 17.18
C ARG A 171 -15.40 9.95 17.95
N LYS A 172 -14.30 10.11 18.67
CA LYS A 172 -13.95 9.22 19.76
C LYS A 172 -14.88 9.60 20.90
N ASP A 173 -15.92 8.80 21.15
CA ASP A 173 -16.79 9.07 22.29
C ASP A 173 -15.92 9.16 23.54
N ALA A 174 -16.01 10.30 24.23
CA ALA A 174 -15.48 10.39 25.58
C ALA A 174 -16.32 9.41 26.38
N VAL A 175 -15.74 8.26 26.74
CA VAL A 175 -16.32 7.40 27.76
C VAL A 175 -16.45 8.30 28.99
N LEU A 176 -17.69 8.68 29.31
CA LEU A 176 -18.02 9.33 30.56
C LEU A 176 -17.64 8.33 31.65
N VAL A 177 -16.55 8.63 32.36
CA VAL A 177 -16.24 8.02 33.65
C VAL A 177 -17.05 8.76 34.71
#